data_AF-A0A2E3HRR9-F1
#
_entry.id   AF-A0A2E3HRR9-F1
#
_cell.length_a   1.000
_cell.length_b   1.000
_cell.length_c   1.000
_cell.angle_alpha   90.00
_cell.angle_beta   90.00
_cell.angle_gamma   90.00
#
_symmetry.space_group_name_H-M   'P 1'
#
loop_
_entity.id
_entity.type
_entity.pdbx_description
1 polymer ?
#
loop_
_entity_poly.entity_id
_entity_poly.type
_entity_poly.pdbx_seq_one_letter_code
_entity_poly.pdbx_strand_id
1 'polypeptide(L)' 'MLGGKYNSSIANQKYDVLIIGSGISGLCTAALLSKIGRRVLLIE' A
#
# COMPACT_ATOMS: atom_id res chain seq x y z
N MET A 1 4.22 22.67 -4.54
CA MET A 1 5.40 21.85 -4.19
C MET A 1 5.01 20.38 -4.31
N LEU A 2 5.03 19.82 -5.53
CA LEU A 2 4.64 18.43 -5.82
C LEU A 2 5.88 17.54 -5.70
N GLY A 3 6.26 17.16 -4.49
CA GLY A 3 7.50 16.43 -4.26
C GLY A 3 7.68 15.94 -2.85
N GLY A 4 6.63 15.39 -2.25
CA GLY A 4 6.79 14.53 -1.07
C GLY A 4 7.48 13.25 -1.54
N LYS A 5 8.81 13.23 -1.43
CA LYS A 5 9.67 12.15 -1.91
C LYS A 5 9.34 10.84 -1.21
N TYR A 6 9.31 9.78 -2.00
CA TYR A 6 9.55 8.40 -1.59
C TYR A 6 10.19 8.29 -0.19
N ASN A 7 9.50 7.61 0.72
CA ASN A 7 10.00 7.33 2.05
C ASN A 7 10.50 5.90 2.11
N SER A 8 11.83 5.73 2.11
CA SER A 8 12.47 4.42 2.20
C SER A 8 12.16 3.67 3.50
N SER A 9 11.81 4.38 4.58
CA SER A 9 11.37 3.76 5.84
C SER A 9 10.04 3.03 5.70
N ILE A 10 9.16 3.48 4.78
CA ILE A 10 7.91 2.78 4.47
C ILE A 10 8.23 1.56 3.60
N ALA A 11 9.00 1.73 2.53
CA ALA A 11 9.35 0.64 1.62
C ALA A 11 10.15 -0.49 2.27
N ASN A 12 10.98 -0.20 3.29
CA ASN A 12 11.79 -1.20 4.00
C ASN A 12 11.03 -1.98 5.08
N GLN A 13 9.73 -1.74 5.26
CA GLN A 13 8.92 -2.54 6.18
C GLN A 13 8.58 -3.90 5.57
N LYS A 14 8.33 -4.89 6.43
CA LYS A 14 7.79 -6.18 5.99
C LYS A 14 6.28 -6.05 5.78
N TYR A 15 5.85 -6.30 4.56
CA TYR A 15 4.44 -6.39 4.20
C TYR A 15 4.09 -7.84 3.87
N ASP A 16 2.85 -8.20 4.13
CA ASP A 16 2.34 -9.51 3.77
C ASP A 16 1.77 -9.49 2.34
N VAL A 17 1.36 -8.31 1.85
CA VAL A 17 0.81 -8.10 0.50
C VAL A 17 1.29 -6.77 -0.10
N LEU A 18 1.66 -6.81 -1.39
CA LEU A 18 1.94 -5.63 -2.23
C LEU A 18 0.85 -5.49 -3.31
N ILE A 19 0.26 -4.31 -3.42
CA ILE A 19 -0.74 -3.96 -4.43
C ILE A 19 -0.20 -2.81 -5.27
N ILE A 20 -0.28 -2.95 -6.59
CA ILE A 20 0.15 -1.93 -7.56
C ILE A 20 -1.11 -1.39 -8.26
N GLY A 21 -1.29 -0.07 -8.19
CA GLY A 21 -2.45 0.66 -8.67
C GLY A 21 -3.45 1.00 -7.55
N SER A 22 -3.80 2.28 -7.44
CA SER A 22 -4.76 2.82 -6.45
C SER A 22 -6.17 3.00 -7.01
N GLY A 23 -6.48 2.37 -8.14
CA GLY A 23 -7.85 2.28 -8.65
C GLY A 23 -8.81 1.62 -7.67
N ILE A 24 -10.11 1.68 -7.97
CA ILE A 24 -11.18 1.19 -7.08
C ILE A 24 -10.96 -0.26 -6.62
N SER A 25 -10.51 -1.12 -7.53
CA SER A 25 -10.20 -2.52 -7.25
C SER A 25 -9.00 -2.66 -6.30
N GLY A 26 -7.95 -1.87 -6.50
CA GLY A 26 -6.74 -1.86 -5.67
C GLY A 26 -7.05 -1.41 -4.24
N LEU A 27 -7.80 -0.31 -4.09
CA LEU A 27 -8.21 0.21 -2.78
C LEU A 27 -9.18 -0.74 -2.06
N CYS A 28 -10.18 -1.29 -2.75
CA CYS A 28 -11.09 -2.27 -2.15
C CYS A 28 -10.35 -3.52 -1.66
N THR A 29 -9.40 -4.01 -2.46
CA THR A 29 -8.57 -5.16 -2.10
C THR A 29 -7.68 -4.83 -0.90
N ALA A 30 -7.01 -3.68 -0.90
CA ALA A 30 -6.18 -3.22 0.20
C ALA A 30 -6.97 -3.10 1.51
N ALA A 31 -8.17 -2.49 1.44
CA ALA A 31 -9.05 -2.32 2.58
C ALA A 31 -9.52 -3.67 3.16
N LEU A 32 -9.93 -4.61 2.31
CA LEU A 32 -10.36 -5.94 2.75
C LEU A 32 -9.23 -6.71 3.43
N LEU A 33 -8.05 -6.72 2.80
CA LEU A 33 -6.86 -7.41 3.32
C LEU A 33 -6.38 -6.79 4.64
N SER A 34 -6.43 -5.47 4.75
CA SER A 34 -6.10 -4.76 5.98
C SER A 34 -7.10 -5.10 7.10
N LYS A 35 -8.40 -5.20 6.79
CA LYS A 35 -9.45 -5.58 7.75
C LYS A 35 -9.26 -7.00 8.32
N ILE A 36 -8.70 -7.92 7.54
CA ILE A 36 -8.39 -9.28 8.02
C ILE A 36 -6.99 -9.39 8.66
N GLY A 37 -6.33 -8.25 8.93
CA GLY A 37 -5.08 -8.19 9.68
C GLY A 37 -3.81 -8.34 8.85
N ARG A 38 -3.88 -8.26 7.51
CA ARG A 38 -2.68 -8.25 6.66
C ARG A 38 -2.06 -6.86 6.62
N ARG A 39 -0.73 -6.79 6.70
CA ARG A 39 0.02 -5.56 6.43
C ARG A 39 0.14 -5.40 4.92
N VAL A 40 -0.57 -4.41 4.38
CA VAL A 40 -0.65 -4.15 2.94
C VAL A 40 0.15 -2.91 2.59
N LEU A 41 1.01 -3.01 1.56
CA LEU A 41 1.60 -1.88 0.88
C LEU A 41 0.87 -1.65 -0.45
N LEU A 42 0.32 -0.46 -0.65
CA LEU A 42 -0.28 -0.04 -1.91
C LEU A 42 0.54 1.10 -2.51
N ILE A 43 0.88 0.98 -3.79
CA ILE A 43 1.66 1.97 -4.53
C ILE A 43 0.99 2.29 -5.88
N GLU A 44 1.17 3.51 -6.38
CA GLU A 44 0.75 3.97 -7.70
C GLU A 44 1.92 4.60 -8.46
#